data_AF-A0A7J8IP97-F1
#
_entry.id   AF-A0A7J8IP97-F1
#
_cell.length_a   1.000
_cell.length_b   1.000
_cell.length_c   1.000
_cell.angle_alpha   90.00
_cell.angle_beta   90.00
_cell.angle_gamma   90.00
#
_symmetry.space_group_name_H-M   'P 1'
#
loop_
_entity.id
_entity.type
_entity.pdbx_description
1 polymer ?
#
loop_
_entity_poly.entity_id
_entity_poly.type
_entity_poly.pdbx_seq_one_letter_code
_entity_poly.pdbx_strand_id
1 'polypeptide(L)'
;MVFNYGYLTWEWTERLRGYTYPLIFASIYKILYFLGKDSVQLLIWIPRLAQAVLSVIADLRLYSLMKQLENQQVAKWVFFCQLCSWFTWYCCTRTLTNTMETVLTIIALFYYPLEGSKSMNSIKYSSLVALAFIIRPTAIIPWIPLLLRHIWQEQRKLDLILHQFLPVGFVTLSWSLIIDRMFFGQWTLVQYNFLKFNVLQNLGTFYGSHPWHWYFSQGFPVVLGTHLPFFIHGCFLAPKRYRILLVTVLWTLLVYSMLDHKEFRFIYSVLPFCMVFCGYSLNHLKTWKKPALSFLFLSNMLLALYTGLIHQRGTLDVMTYIQELCYKNPNKSTASVFVMMPCHSTPFYSHVHYPLPMRFLECPPNLTGKSQYLDEADIFYLNPLNWLYKEFHNNSTLPTHLIIFSILEEEISAFLISRNYERTAVFFHTHLPEGRTGSHIYVYERKLKGKLKRR
;
A
#
# COMPACT_ATOMS: atom_id res chain seq x y z
N MET A 1 16.79 7.64 9.23
CA MET A 1 16.68 8.83 8.34
C MET A 1 16.43 10.13 9.12
N VAL A 2 15.43 10.20 10.01
CA VAL A 2 15.07 11.48 10.67
C VAL A 2 15.30 11.47 12.18
N PHE A 3 14.74 10.50 12.91
CA PHE A 3 14.62 10.54 14.38
C PHE A 3 15.57 9.59 15.15
N ASN A 4 16.55 8.96 14.47
CA ASN A 4 17.53 8.03 15.07
C ASN A 4 16.97 6.80 15.80
N TYR A 5 15.66 6.55 15.76
CA TYR A 5 15.01 5.31 16.18
C TYR A 5 13.99 4.85 15.13
N GLY A 6 13.55 3.60 15.23
CA GLY A 6 12.59 2.99 14.32
C GLY A 6 12.88 1.50 14.11
N TYR A 7 12.24 0.92 13.11
CA TYR A 7 12.46 -0.46 12.70
C TYR A 7 12.69 -0.53 11.20
N LEU A 8 13.70 -1.30 10.80
CA LEU A 8 14.05 -1.52 9.40
C LEU A 8 13.72 -2.96 9.04
N THR A 9 12.82 -3.17 8.08
CA THR A 9 12.42 -4.53 7.66
C THR A 9 13.54 -5.22 6.88
N TRP A 10 13.48 -6.55 6.81
CA TRP A 10 14.41 -7.38 6.04
C TRP A 10 14.50 -6.98 4.55
N GLU A 11 13.44 -6.39 3.99
CA GLU A 11 13.44 -5.95 2.59
C GLU A 11 14.48 -4.85 2.33
N TRP A 12 14.79 -4.03 3.35
CA TRP A 12 15.82 -3.01 3.27
C TRP A 12 17.21 -3.60 3.46
N THR A 13 17.36 -4.61 4.32
CA THR A 13 18.65 -5.30 4.49
C THR A 13 19.05 -6.03 3.20
N GLU A 14 18.05 -6.61 2.51
CA GLU A 14 18.20 -7.24 1.18
C GLU A 14 18.13 -6.25 0.00
N ARG A 15 18.01 -4.95 0.29
CA ARG A 15 18.07 -3.86 -0.71
C ARG A 15 17.03 -4.02 -1.84
N LEU A 16 15.83 -4.48 -1.47
CA LEU A 16 14.68 -4.64 -2.36
C LEU A 16 13.83 -3.37 -2.50
N ARG A 17 14.00 -2.42 -1.57
CA ARG A 17 13.27 -1.15 -1.52
C ARG A 17 14.24 0.02 -1.71
N GLY A 18 13.86 0.98 -2.55
CA GLY A 18 14.67 2.16 -2.85
C GLY A 18 14.28 3.34 -1.98
N TYR A 19 15.21 4.26 -1.75
CA TYR A 19 14.99 5.40 -0.86
C TYR A 19 14.28 6.58 -1.52
N THR A 20 14.16 6.59 -2.86
CA THR A 20 13.56 7.70 -3.63
C THR A 20 12.17 8.09 -3.15
N TYR A 21 11.26 7.13 -2.91
CA TYR A 21 9.90 7.44 -2.46
C TYR A 21 9.84 7.80 -0.96
N PRO A 22 10.48 7.03 -0.04
CA PRO A 22 10.51 7.41 1.37
C PRO A 22 11.18 8.75 1.67
N LEU A 23 12.11 9.21 0.82
CA LEU A 23 12.72 10.53 0.96
C LEU A 23 11.71 11.68 0.88
N ILE A 24 10.62 11.53 0.13
CA ILE A 24 9.54 12.53 0.06
C ILE A 24 8.90 12.70 1.44
N PHE A 25 8.70 11.61 2.19
CA PHE A 25 8.14 11.68 3.54
C PHE A 25 9.20 12.05 4.58
N ALA A 26 10.44 11.58 4.40
CA ALA A 26 11.54 11.93 5.28
C ALA A 26 11.83 13.45 5.26
N SER A 27 11.70 14.11 4.11
CA SER A 27 11.84 15.57 4.02
C SER A 27 10.74 16.30 4.79
N ILE A 28 9.47 15.87 4.66
CA ILE A 28 8.34 16.38 5.45
C ILE A 28 8.62 16.23 6.94
N TYR A 29 9.04 15.04 7.38
CA TYR A 29 9.37 14.79 8.78
C TYR A 29 10.55 15.63 9.27
N LYS A 30 11.56 15.85 8.43
CA LYS A 30 12.72 16.68 8.79
C LYS A 30 12.34 18.16 8.93
N ILE A 31 11.44 18.66 8.08
CA ILE A 31 10.88 20.02 8.21
C ILE A 31 10.13 20.15 9.54
N LEU A 32 9.26 19.19 9.87
CA LEU A 32 8.52 19.21 11.15
C LEU A 32 9.46 19.17 12.36
N TYR A 33 10.50 18.35 12.29
CA TYR A 33 11.53 18.27 13.31
C TYR A 33 12.25 19.62 13.51
N PHE A 34 12.67 20.28 12.42
CA PHE A 34 13.32 21.59 12.52
C PHE A 34 12.40 22.70 13.05
N LEU A 35 11.09 22.59 12.83
CA LEU A 35 10.09 23.50 13.38
C LEU A 35 9.72 23.20 14.84
N GLY A 36 10.28 22.14 15.45
CA GLY A 36 9.89 21.70 16.79
C GLY A 36 8.43 21.24 16.87
N LYS A 37 7.86 20.76 15.76
CA LYS A 37 6.45 20.33 15.63
C LYS A 37 6.36 18.88 15.17
N ASP A 38 7.12 17.99 15.81
CA ASP A 38 7.15 16.55 15.53
C ASP A 38 6.10 15.77 16.33
N SER A 39 4.93 16.37 16.59
CA SER A 39 3.84 15.64 17.23
C SER A 39 3.37 14.47 16.35
N VAL A 40 3.05 13.35 17.00
CA VAL A 40 2.66 12.11 16.32
C VAL A 40 1.51 12.33 15.34
N GLN A 41 0.54 13.17 15.71
CA GLN A 41 -0.59 13.51 14.84
C GLN A 41 -0.14 14.18 13.54
N LEU A 42 0.82 15.12 13.60
CA LEU A 42 1.34 15.76 12.39
C LEU A 42 2.13 14.77 11.53
N LEU A 43 2.89 13.87 12.16
CA LEU A 43 3.64 12.82 11.45
C LEU A 43 2.72 11.78 10.78
N ILE A 44 1.52 11.54 11.31
CA ILE A 44 0.51 10.69 10.68
C ILE A 44 -0.23 11.43 9.55
N TRP A 45 -0.73 12.64 9.83
CA TRP A 45 -1.67 13.32 8.95
C TRP A 45 -1.01 14.05 7.78
N ILE A 46 0.15 14.67 7.94
CA ILE A 46 0.76 15.45 6.86
C ILE A 46 1.16 14.59 5.66
N PRO A 47 1.81 13.42 5.82
CA PRO A 47 2.08 12.51 4.69
C PRO A 47 0.81 12.08 3.95
N ARG A 48 -0.26 11.78 4.69
CA ARG A 48 -1.57 11.41 4.13
C ARG A 48 -2.20 12.56 3.35
N LEU A 49 -2.11 13.79 3.89
CA LEU A 49 -2.59 14.99 3.20
C LEU A 49 -1.78 15.28 1.94
N ALA A 50 -0.46 15.17 1.99
CA ALA A 50 0.41 15.32 0.82
C ALA A 50 0.03 14.30 -0.27
N GLN A 51 -0.18 13.04 0.11
CA GLN A 51 -0.63 11.99 -0.81
C GLN A 51 -2.04 12.28 -1.37
N ALA A 52 -2.96 12.79 -0.54
CA ALA A 52 -4.30 13.19 -0.96
C ALA A 52 -4.25 14.33 -1.98
N VAL A 53 -3.40 15.36 -1.77
CA VAL A 53 -3.21 16.46 -2.73
C VAL A 53 -2.69 15.93 -4.06
N LEU A 54 -1.73 15.01 -4.05
CA LEU A 54 -1.24 14.36 -5.27
C LEU A 54 -2.35 13.58 -6.01
N SER A 55 -3.19 12.87 -5.27
CA SER A 55 -4.37 12.18 -5.82
C SER A 55 -5.39 13.14 -6.41
N VAL A 56 -5.67 14.28 -5.75
CA VAL A 56 -6.53 15.35 -6.31
C VAL A 56 -5.96 15.90 -7.61
N ILE A 57 -4.66 16.15 -7.68
CA ILE A 57 -4.00 16.60 -8.92
C ILE A 57 -4.19 15.55 -10.01
N ALA A 58 -4.00 14.27 -9.72
CA ALA A 58 -4.21 13.20 -10.67
C ALA A 58 -5.68 13.17 -11.18
N ASP A 59 -6.66 13.20 -10.29
CA ASP A 59 -8.08 13.16 -10.68
C ASP A 59 -8.48 14.40 -11.51
N LEU A 60 -7.94 15.59 -11.20
CA LEU A 60 -8.13 16.80 -12.01
C LEU A 60 -7.49 16.67 -13.40
N ARG A 61 -6.34 15.99 -13.51
CA ARG A 61 -5.70 15.69 -14.80
C ARG A 61 -6.52 14.67 -15.60
N LEU A 62 -7.11 13.67 -14.96
CA LEU A 62 -8.04 12.75 -15.61
C LEU A 62 -9.28 13.49 -16.15
N TYR A 63 -9.89 14.36 -15.34
CA TYR A 63 -11.02 15.20 -15.79
C TYR A 63 -10.63 16.08 -16.97
N SER A 64 -9.47 16.74 -16.90
CA SER A 64 -8.96 17.63 -17.95
C SER A 64 -8.65 16.85 -19.24
N LEU A 65 -8.10 15.64 -19.12
CA LEU A 65 -7.86 14.72 -20.24
C LEU A 65 -9.18 14.36 -20.94
N MET A 66 -10.20 13.96 -20.18
CA MET A 66 -11.48 13.61 -20.79
C MET A 66 -12.20 14.83 -21.37
N LYS A 67 -12.05 16.00 -20.75
CA LYS A 67 -12.61 17.25 -21.28
C LYS A 67 -11.93 17.68 -22.59
N GLN A 68 -10.62 17.45 -22.76
CA GLN A 68 -9.94 17.77 -24.03
C GLN A 68 -10.25 16.77 -25.14
N LEU A 69 -10.42 15.49 -24.82
CA LEU A 69 -10.64 14.43 -25.81
C LEU A 69 -12.10 14.33 -26.24
N GLU A 70 -13.02 14.60 -25.32
CA GLU A 70 -14.47 14.48 -25.51
C GLU A 70 -15.18 15.82 -25.27
N ASN A 71 -16.33 15.77 -24.59
CA ASN A 71 -17.10 16.90 -24.16
C ASN A 71 -17.10 16.99 -22.63
N GLN A 72 -17.59 18.12 -22.11
CA GLN A 72 -17.67 18.37 -20.68
C GLN A 72 -18.56 17.36 -19.95
N GLN A 73 -19.55 16.76 -20.64
CA GLN A 73 -20.50 15.86 -20.02
C GLN A 73 -19.88 14.48 -19.73
N VAL A 74 -19.19 13.87 -20.70
CA VAL A 74 -18.46 12.62 -20.50
C VAL A 74 -17.38 12.80 -19.44
N ALA A 75 -16.64 13.92 -19.48
CA ALA A 75 -15.63 14.23 -18.47
C ALA A 75 -16.21 14.26 -17.04
N LYS A 76 -17.38 14.88 -16.85
CA LYS A 76 -18.09 14.89 -15.55
C LYS A 76 -18.45 13.48 -15.08
N TRP A 77 -18.91 12.60 -15.98
CA TRP A 77 -19.27 11.23 -15.61
C TRP A 77 -18.06 10.36 -15.28
N VAL A 78 -16.96 10.48 -16.02
CA VAL A 78 -15.70 9.79 -15.70
C VAL A 78 -15.19 10.23 -14.33
N PHE A 79 -15.21 11.54 -14.07
CA PHE A 79 -14.79 12.10 -12.78
C PHE A 79 -15.71 11.65 -11.63
N PHE A 80 -17.03 11.62 -11.86
CA PHE A 80 -17.97 11.05 -10.89
C PHE A 80 -17.64 9.58 -10.57
N CYS A 81 -17.43 8.72 -11.57
CA CYS A 81 -17.07 7.32 -11.33
C CYS A 81 -15.75 7.18 -10.55
N GLN A 82 -14.74 7.98 -10.90
CA GLN A 82 -13.46 8.01 -10.20
C GLN A 82 -13.62 8.42 -8.73
N LEU A 83 -14.36 9.51 -8.47
CA LEU A 83 -14.65 9.99 -7.12
C LEU A 83 -15.58 9.08 -6.34
N CYS A 84 -16.42 8.28 -6.98
CA CYS A 84 -17.32 7.35 -6.31
C CYS A 84 -16.72 5.96 -6.14
N SER A 85 -15.52 5.67 -6.63
CA SER A 85 -14.92 4.34 -6.45
C SER A 85 -14.51 4.10 -5.00
N TRP A 86 -15.06 3.06 -4.37
CA TRP A 86 -14.71 2.68 -2.99
C TRP A 86 -13.22 2.37 -2.85
N PHE A 87 -12.64 1.74 -3.88
CA PHE A 87 -11.23 1.34 -3.87
C PHE A 87 -10.30 2.54 -4.03
N THR A 88 -10.71 3.56 -4.80
CA THR A 88 -10.00 4.85 -4.81
C THR A 88 -10.01 5.47 -3.42
N TRP A 89 -11.14 5.51 -2.71
CA TRP A 89 -11.20 6.05 -1.35
C TRP A 89 -10.31 5.28 -0.37
N TYR A 90 -10.30 3.95 -0.51
CA TYR A 90 -9.46 3.08 0.30
C TYR A 90 -7.95 3.36 0.11
N CYS A 91 -7.51 3.63 -1.13
CA CYS A 91 -6.09 3.74 -1.46
C CYS A 91 -5.53 5.18 -1.51
N CYS A 92 -6.31 6.17 -1.97
CA CYS A 92 -5.79 7.44 -2.48
C CYS A 92 -5.10 8.33 -1.44
N THR A 93 -5.40 8.16 -0.16
CA THR A 93 -4.79 8.90 0.96
C THR A 93 -3.68 8.11 1.65
N ARG A 94 -3.52 6.83 1.33
CA ARG A 94 -2.49 5.96 1.92
C ARG A 94 -1.18 6.16 1.18
N THR A 95 -0.09 6.25 1.93
CA THR A 95 1.29 6.42 1.42
C THR A 95 1.86 5.10 0.85
N LEU A 96 1.08 4.44 -0.01
CA LEU A 96 1.46 3.21 -0.70
C LEU A 96 2.18 3.56 -2.00
N THR A 97 3.19 2.77 -2.36
CA THR A 97 3.84 2.90 -3.67
C THR A 97 2.87 2.69 -4.83
N ASN A 98 1.86 1.83 -4.67
CA ASN A 98 0.78 1.64 -5.65
C ASN A 98 -0.09 2.89 -5.83
N THR A 99 -0.31 3.68 -4.77
CA THR A 99 -1.05 4.94 -4.89
C THR A 99 -0.23 5.94 -5.71
N MET A 100 1.07 6.04 -5.46
CA MET A 100 1.96 6.91 -6.24
C MET A 100 2.09 6.44 -7.70
N GLU A 101 2.15 5.12 -7.94
CA GLU A 101 2.09 4.51 -9.28
C GLU A 101 0.85 4.98 -10.05
N THR A 102 -0.34 4.91 -9.43
CA THR A 102 -1.60 5.37 -10.04
C THR A 102 -1.59 6.86 -10.31
N VAL A 103 -1.15 7.67 -9.34
CA VAL A 103 -1.05 9.14 -9.48
C VAL A 103 -0.17 9.50 -10.69
N LEU A 104 1.05 8.96 -10.74
CA LEU A 104 1.99 9.23 -11.83
C LEU A 104 1.46 8.72 -13.16
N THR A 105 0.79 7.56 -13.17
CA THR A 105 0.17 7.01 -14.38
C THR A 105 -0.92 7.91 -14.93
N ILE A 106 -1.80 8.46 -14.10
CA ILE A 106 -2.85 9.39 -14.56
C ILE A 106 -2.24 10.69 -15.08
N ILE A 107 -1.27 11.28 -14.37
CA ILE A 107 -0.62 12.53 -14.78
C ILE A 107 0.17 12.30 -16.09
N ALA A 108 0.85 11.16 -16.23
CA ALA A 108 1.53 10.80 -17.46
C ALA A 108 0.53 10.59 -18.62
N LEU A 109 -0.62 9.95 -18.37
CA LEU A 109 -1.65 9.76 -19.39
C LEU A 109 -2.18 11.09 -19.94
N PHE A 110 -2.25 12.15 -19.12
CA PHE A 110 -2.63 13.49 -19.59
C PHE A 110 -1.69 14.05 -20.67
N TYR A 111 -0.39 13.75 -20.57
CA TYR A 111 0.63 14.17 -21.55
C TYR A 111 0.88 13.14 -22.67
N TYR A 112 0.30 11.95 -22.58
CA TYR A 112 0.48 10.87 -23.54
C TYR A 112 -0.23 11.18 -24.87
N PRO A 113 0.34 10.79 -26.03
CA PRO A 113 -0.18 11.01 -27.38
C PRO A 113 -1.47 10.20 -27.70
N LEU A 114 -2.58 10.50 -27.01
CA LEU A 114 -3.90 10.03 -27.45
C LEU A 114 -4.41 10.86 -28.63
N GLU A 115 -5.15 10.22 -29.53
CA GLU A 115 -5.81 10.87 -30.66
C GLU A 115 -6.76 11.98 -30.19
N GLY A 116 -6.43 13.22 -30.56
CA GLY A 116 -7.16 14.43 -30.17
C GLY A 116 -6.61 15.14 -28.92
N SER A 117 -5.54 14.63 -28.30
CA SER A 117 -4.88 15.29 -27.17
C SER A 117 -4.14 16.55 -27.61
N LYS A 118 -4.41 17.68 -26.96
CA LYS A 118 -3.71 18.96 -27.22
C LYS A 118 -2.47 19.15 -26.34
N SER A 119 -2.40 18.41 -25.23
CA SER A 119 -1.36 18.56 -24.20
C SER A 119 -0.20 17.59 -24.37
N MET A 120 -0.01 17.04 -25.57
CA MET A 120 0.94 15.97 -25.85
C MET A 120 2.39 16.42 -25.59
N ASN A 121 3.13 15.67 -24.77
CA ASN A 121 4.55 15.93 -24.53
C ASN A 121 5.28 14.65 -24.15
N SER A 122 6.09 14.16 -25.08
CA SER A 122 6.79 12.88 -24.97
C SER A 122 7.81 12.83 -23.83
N ILE A 123 8.52 13.94 -23.58
CA ILE A 123 9.49 14.04 -22.48
C ILE A 123 8.80 14.05 -21.11
N LYS A 124 7.67 14.77 -20.99
CA LYS A 124 6.94 14.87 -19.71
C LYS A 124 6.34 13.53 -19.30
N TYR A 125 5.62 12.86 -20.21
CA TYR A 125 5.00 11.58 -19.85
C TYR A 125 6.08 10.51 -19.60
N SER A 126 7.12 10.43 -20.44
CA SER A 126 8.20 9.44 -20.24
C SER A 126 8.96 9.67 -18.94
N SER A 127 9.21 10.92 -18.55
CA SER A 127 9.81 11.26 -17.26
C SER A 127 8.96 10.79 -16.07
N LEU A 128 7.64 10.96 -16.16
CA LEU A 128 6.71 10.50 -15.12
C LEU A 128 6.62 8.97 -15.05
N VAL A 129 6.63 8.29 -16.20
CA VAL A 129 6.68 6.82 -16.27
C VAL A 129 7.99 6.29 -15.72
N ALA A 130 9.11 6.91 -16.05
CA ALA A 130 10.42 6.55 -15.52
C ALA A 130 10.47 6.75 -13.99
N LEU A 131 9.93 7.86 -13.47
CA LEU A 131 9.79 8.08 -12.04
C LEU A 131 8.91 7.01 -11.37
N ALA A 132 7.78 6.65 -12.00
CA ALA A 132 6.90 5.60 -11.49
C ALA A 132 7.62 4.25 -11.43
N PHE A 133 8.42 3.92 -12.46
CA PHE A 133 9.25 2.72 -12.49
C PHE A 133 10.32 2.69 -11.39
N ILE A 134 10.99 3.82 -11.12
CA ILE A 134 11.96 3.91 -10.01
C ILE A 134 11.29 3.66 -8.66
N ILE A 135 10.12 4.26 -8.42
CA ILE A 135 9.36 4.08 -7.18
C ILE A 135 8.85 2.64 -7.07
N ARG A 136 8.39 2.07 -8.19
CA ARG A 136 7.84 0.73 -8.26
C ARG A 136 8.07 0.13 -9.65
N PRO A 137 8.95 -0.87 -9.81
CA PRO A 137 9.28 -1.45 -11.12
C PRO A 137 8.07 -2.00 -11.88
N THR A 138 7.03 -2.47 -11.18
CA THR A 138 5.81 -3.00 -11.81
C THR A 138 4.99 -1.93 -12.53
N ALA A 139 5.25 -0.63 -12.31
CA ALA A 139 4.59 0.46 -13.00
C ALA A 139 4.80 0.40 -14.53
N ILE A 140 5.84 -0.28 -15.02
CA ILE A 140 6.07 -0.45 -16.46
C ILE A 140 5.00 -1.34 -17.11
N ILE A 141 4.40 -2.27 -16.36
CA ILE A 141 3.44 -3.27 -16.88
C ILE A 141 2.27 -2.60 -17.61
N PRO A 142 1.50 -1.67 -17.00
CA PRO A 142 0.44 -0.96 -17.72
C PRO A 142 0.97 -0.04 -18.82
N TRP A 143 2.24 0.40 -18.76
CA TRP A 143 2.79 1.29 -19.78
C TRP A 143 3.31 0.56 -21.02
N ILE A 144 3.60 -0.74 -20.98
CA ILE A 144 4.11 -1.49 -22.14
C ILE A 144 3.20 -1.32 -23.37
N PRO A 145 1.87 -1.58 -23.34
CA PRO A 145 1.03 -1.41 -24.53
C PRO A 145 0.99 0.03 -25.05
N LEU A 146 1.01 1.01 -24.14
CA LEU A 146 1.00 2.44 -24.48
C LEU A 146 2.32 2.88 -25.13
N LEU A 147 3.46 2.47 -24.56
CA LEU A 147 4.78 2.77 -25.11
C LEU A 147 4.95 2.13 -26.49
N LEU A 148 4.55 0.86 -26.65
CA LEU A 148 4.61 0.18 -27.94
C LEU A 148 3.71 0.86 -28.98
N ARG A 149 2.51 1.30 -28.61
CA ARG A 149 1.64 2.08 -29.51
C ARG A 149 2.32 3.37 -29.96
N HIS A 150 2.90 4.14 -29.04
CA HIS A 150 3.55 5.39 -29.39
C HIS A 150 4.75 5.18 -30.33
N ILE A 151 5.62 4.20 -30.03
CA ILE A 151 6.75 3.84 -30.90
C ILE A 151 6.25 3.40 -32.29
N TRP A 152 5.14 2.66 -32.35
CA TRP A 152 4.59 2.21 -33.62
C TRP A 152 4.04 3.35 -34.48
N GLN A 153 3.40 4.34 -33.86
CA GLN A 153 2.79 5.49 -34.53
C GLN A 153 3.81 6.53 -34.98
N GLU A 154 4.95 6.63 -34.30
CA GLU A 154 5.99 7.61 -34.60
C GLU A 154 6.75 7.24 -35.88
N GLN A 155 6.95 8.22 -36.77
CA GLN A 155 7.70 8.01 -38.01
C GLN A 155 9.21 7.90 -37.73
N ARG A 156 9.74 8.75 -36.85
CA ARG A 156 11.14 8.77 -36.44
C ARG A 156 11.36 7.99 -35.14
N LYS A 157 11.17 6.67 -35.22
CA LYS A 157 11.23 5.74 -34.08
C LYS A 157 12.56 5.80 -33.33
N LEU A 158 13.66 5.85 -34.09
CA LEU A 158 15.02 5.91 -33.52
C LEU A 158 15.25 7.21 -32.75
N ASP A 159 14.80 8.35 -33.29
CA ASP A 159 14.95 9.64 -32.62
C ASP A 159 14.16 9.68 -31.30
N LEU A 160 12.93 9.15 -31.29
CA LEU A 160 12.12 9.03 -30.07
C LEU A 160 12.83 8.21 -28.99
N ILE A 161 13.40 7.07 -29.38
CA ILE A 161 14.07 6.16 -28.44
C ILE A 161 15.39 6.77 -27.95
N LEU A 162 16.26 7.20 -28.87
CA LEU A 162 17.63 7.64 -28.57
C LEU A 162 17.70 9.03 -27.94
N HIS A 163 16.83 9.96 -28.34
CA HIS A 163 16.87 11.34 -27.86
C HIS A 163 15.84 11.67 -26.78
N GLN A 164 14.86 10.79 -26.52
CA GLN A 164 13.87 11.04 -25.47
C GLN A 164 13.84 9.93 -24.42
N PHE A 165 13.54 8.68 -24.80
CA PHE A 165 13.38 7.62 -23.80
C PHE A 165 14.69 7.24 -23.11
N LEU A 166 15.78 7.09 -23.88
CA LEU A 166 17.07 6.67 -23.35
C LEU A 166 17.69 7.74 -22.44
N PRO A 167 17.71 9.04 -22.79
CA PRO A 167 18.20 10.09 -21.88
C PRO A 167 17.35 10.21 -20.62
N VAL A 168 16.02 10.14 -20.72
CA VAL A 168 15.13 10.19 -19.55
C VAL A 168 15.38 8.99 -18.63
N GLY A 169 15.48 7.79 -19.20
CA GLY A 169 15.81 6.58 -18.44
C GLY A 169 17.18 6.67 -17.77
N PHE A 170 18.19 7.15 -18.48
CA PHE A 170 19.54 7.31 -17.95
C PHE A 170 19.59 8.29 -16.78
N VAL A 171 18.98 9.47 -16.92
CA VAL A 171 18.94 10.50 -15.87
C VAL A 171 18.21 9.98 -14.64
N THR A 172 17.04 9.36 -14.82
CA THR A 172 16.21 8.88 -13.69
C THR A 172 16.83 7.69 -12.96
N LEU A 173 17.44 6.74 -13.69
CA LEU A 173 18.18 5.63 -13.08
C LEU A 173 19.44 6.10 -12.37
N SER A 174 20.21 7.01 -12.98
CA SER A 174 21.41 7.59 -12.35
C SER A 174 21.06 8.30 -11.04
N TRP A 175 19.95 9.07 -11.03
CA TRP A 175 19.43 9.70 -9.83
C TRP A 175 19.09 8.68 -8.73
N SER A 176 18.37 7.60 -9.07
CA SER A 176 18.07 6.54 -8.10
C SER A 176 19.34 5.87 -7.56
N LEU A 177 20.30 5.56 -8.44
CA LEU A 177 21.56 4.93 -8.06
C LEU A 177 22.38 5.79 -7.09
N ILE A 178 22.41 7.12 -7.30
CA ILE A 178 23.09 8.06 -6.40
C ILE A 178 22.40 8.07 -5.04
N ILE A 179 21.08 8.19 -5.01
CA ILE A 179 20.30 8.14 -3.76
C ILE A 179 20.57 6.83 -3.01
N ASP A 180 20.40 5.70 -3.69
CA ASP A 180 20.54 4.39 -3.07
C ASP A 180 21.99 4.15 -2.60
N ARG A 181 23.01 4.66 -3.32
CA ARG A 181 24.41 4.65 -2.88
C ARG A 181 24.63 5.43 -1.59
N MET A 182 23.99 6.60 -1.44
CA MET A 182 24.13 7.43 -0.24
C MET A 182 23.59 6.73 1.00
N PHE A 183 22.49 5.98 0.89
CA PHE A 183 21.84 5.34 2.03
C PHE A 183 22.35 3.92 2.31
N PHE A 184 22.59 3.11 1.28
CA PHE A 184 23.10 1.74 1.44
C PHE A 184 24.62 1.66 1.61
N GLY A 185 25.35 2.76 1.36
CA GLY A 185 26.81 2.81 1.38
C GLY A 185 27.49 2.09 0.20
N GLN A 186 26.73 1.43 -0.67
CA GLN A 186 27.21 0.70 -1.84
C GLN A 186 26.32 0.90 -3.07
N TRP A 187 26.90 0.75 -4.26
CA TRP A 187 26.15 0.90 -5.50
C TRP A 187 25.13 -0.23 -5.61
N THR A 188 23.85 0.14 -5.62
CA THR A 188 22.74 -0.80 -5.50
C THR A 188 21.69 -0.46 -6.54
N LEU A 189 21.45 -1.38 -7.48
CA LEU A 189 20.35 -1.26 -8.44
C LEU A 189 19.11 -1.96 -7.88
N VAL A 190 18.31 -1.22 -7.11
CA VAL A 190 17.12 -1.75 -6.42
C VAL A 190 16.14 -2.40 -7.40
N GLN A 191 15.95 -1.82 -8.58
CA GLN A 191 15.01 -2.32 -9.59
C GLN A 191 15.41 -3.72 -10.09
N TYR A 192 16.71 -4.00 -10.19
CA TYR A 192 17.23 -5.33 -10.51
C TYR A 192 17.05 -6.31 -9.35
N ASN A 193 17.34 -5.90 -8.12
CA ASN A 193 17.12 -6.75 -6.94
C ASN A 193 15.64 -7.11 -6.78
N PHE A 194 14.75 -6.15 -7.00
CA PHE A 194 13.30 -6.37 -7.01
C PHE A 194 12.88 -7.40 -8.07
N LEU A 195 13.39 -7.26 -9.30
CA LEU A 195 13.12 -8.21 -10.39
C LEU A 195 13.63 -9.62 -10.04
N LYS A 196 14.86 -9.71 -9.54
CA LYS A 196 15.49 -10.97 -9.14
C LYS A 196 14.66 -11.67 -8.07
N PHE A 197 14.26 -10.96 -7.03
CA PHE A 197 13.54 -11.53 -5.90
C PHE A 197 12.10 -11.92 -6.26
N ASN A 198 11.34 -11.01 -6.88
CA ASN A 198 9.90 -11.20 -7.07
C ASN A 198 9.56 -12.03 -8.32
N VAL A 199 10.36 -11.94 -9.38
CA VAL A 199 10.06 -12.59 -10.66
C VAL A 199 10.98 -13.78 -10.91
N LEU A 200 12.30 -13.62 -10.76
CA LEU A 200 13.24 -14.71 -11.09
C LEU A 200 13.26 -15.81 -10.01
N GLN A 201 13.19 -15.44 -8.74
CA GLN A 201 13.20 -16.37 -7.61
C GLN A 201 11.80 -16.74 -7.11
N ASN A 202 10.76 -16.01 -7.56
CA ASN A 202 9.35 -16.22 -7.20
C ASN A 202 9.10 -16.37 -5.68
N LEU A 203 9.91 -15.70 -4.85
CA LEU A 203 9.82 -15.76 -3.39
C LEU A 203 8.58 -15.05 -2.83
N GLY A 204 7.84 -14.31 -3.68
CA GLY A 204 6.56 -13.72 -3.31
C GLY A 204 5.48 -14.75 -2.95
N THR A 205 5.59 -15.99 -3.46
CA THR A 205 4.72 -17.12 -3.10
C THR A 205 4.67 -17.38 -1.59
N PHE A 206 5.74 -17.03 -0.87
CA PHE A 206 5.84 -17.13 0.59
C PHE A 206 4.72 -16.34 1.31
N TYR A 207 4.27 -15.22 0.74
CA TYR A 207 3.23 -14.37 1.31
C TYR A 207 1.81 -14.76 0.86
N GLY A 208 1.66 -15.99 0.35
CA GLY A 208 0.41 -16.53 -0.15
C GLY A 208 0.34 -16.53 -1.67
N SER A 209 -0.39 -17.51 -2.20
CA SER A 209 -0.58 -17.73 -3.63
C SER A 209 -2.06 -17.81 -3.98
N HIS A 210 -2.42 -17.32 -5.16
CA HIS A 210 -3.77 -17.41 -5.69
C HIS A 210 -3.77 -18.05 -7.09
N PRO A 211 -4.84 -18.75 -7.49
CA PRO A 211 -4.97 -19.31 -8.84
C PRO A 211 -4.80 -18.24 -9.94
N TRP A 212 -4.39 -18.67 -11.14
CA TRP A 212 -4.15 -17.75 -12.27
C TRP A 212 -5.38 -16.89 -12.62
N HIS A 213 -6.59 -17.45 -12.51
CA HIS A 213 -7.83 -16.76 -12.83
C HIS A 213 -8.27 -15.76 -11.76
N TRP A 214 -7.59 -15.67 -10.61
CA TRP A 214 -8.04 -14.90 -9.46
C TRP A 214 -8.32 -13.43 -9.77
N TYR A 215 -7.49 -12.76 -10.58
CA TYR A 215 -7.78 -11.37 -10.99
C TYR A 215 -9.05 -11.27 -11.83
N PHE A 216 -9.36 -12.23 -12.69
CA PHE A 216 -10.57 -12.21 -13.49
C PHE A 216 -11.82 -12.57 -12.68
N SER A 217 -11.71 -13.53 -11.76
CA SER A 217 -12.85 -14.04 -10.98
C SER A 217 -13.14 -13.23 -9.71
N GLN A 218 -12.12 -12.65 -9.06
CA GLN A 218 -12.24 -12.01 -7.75
C GLN A 218 -11.57 -10.63 -7.71
N GLY A 219 -10.29 -10.55 -8.05
CA GLY A 219 -9.48 -9.33 -7.92
C GLY A 219 -10.09 -8.11 -8.60
N PHE A 220 -10.30 -8.21 -9.91
CA PHE A 220 -10.84 -7.13 -10.74
C PHE A 220 -12.32 -6.83 -10.42
N PRO A 221 -13.21 -7.84 -10.27
CA PRO A 221 -14.58 -7.60 -9.79
C PRO A 221 -14.66 -6.86 -8.46
N VAL A 222 -13.83 -7.20 -7.48
CA VAL A 222 -13.81 -6.53 -6.17
C VAL A 222 -13.33 -5.08 -6.29
N VAL A 223 -12.23 -4.86 -7.03
CA VAL A 223 -11.66 -3.52 -7.22
C VAL A 223 -12.63 -2.57 -7.93
N LEU A 224 -13.38 -3.05 -8.93
CA LEU A 224 -14.44 -2.25 -9.57
C LEU A 224 -15.71 -2.17 -8.71
N GLY A 225 -16.01 -3.20 -7.93
CA GLY A 225 -17.24 -3.31 -7.16
C GLY A 225 -18.46 -3.09 -8.04
N THR A 226 -19.35 -2.20 -7.61
CA THR A 226 -20.60 -1.88 -8.34
C THR A 226 -20.38 -1.13 -9.65
N HIS A 227 -19.16 -0.69 -9.97
CA HIS A 227 -18.83 -0.14 -11.28
C HIS A 227 -18.67 -1.21 -12.37
N LEU A 228 -18.52 -2.49 -12.01
CA LEU A 228 -18.24 -3.57 -12.97
C LEU A 228 -19.28 -3.67 -14.12
N PRO A 229 -20.61 -3.64 -13.88
CA PRO A 229 -21.58 -3.67 -14.98
C PRO A 229 -21.47 -2.44 -15.90
N PHE A 230 -21.14 -1.27 -15.34
CA PHE A 230 -20.97 -0.05 -16.10
C PHE A 230 -19.69 -0.07 -16.93
N PHE A 231 -18.61 -0.66 -16.41
CA PHE A 231 -17.38 -0.90 -17.16
C PHE A 231 -17.66 -1.80 -18.37
N ILE A 232 -18.32 -2.96 -18.16
CA ILE A 232 -18.66 -3.90 -19.24
C ILE A 232 -19.52 -3.21 -20.31
N HIS A 233 -20.61 -2.55 -19.91
CA HIS A 233 -21.46 -1.81 -20.84
C HIS A 233 -20.69 -0.70 -21.58
N GLY A 234 -19.80 0.02 -20.87
CA GLY A 234 -18.95 1.06 -21.43
C GLY A 234 -17.95 0.56 -22.46
N CYS A 235 -17.40 -0.65 -22.30
CA CYS A 235 -16.49 -1.27 -23.27
C CYS A 235 -17.12 -1.44 -24.66
N PHE A 236 -18.43 -1.65 -24.74
CA PHE A 236 -19.15 -1.78 -26.01
C PHE A 236 -19.51 -0.42 -26.64
N LEU A 237 -19.62 0.64 -25.83
CA LEU A 237 -20.05 1.97 -26.27
C LEU A 237 -18.89 2.92 -26.58
N ALA A 238 -17.76 2.78 -25.89
CA ALA A 238 -16.65 3.71 -26.00
C ALA A 238 -16.07 3.72 -27.44
N PRO A 239 -15.71 4.90 -27.97
CA PRO A 239 -15.08 5.02 -29.29
C PRO A 239 -13.81 4.18 -29.43
N LYS A 240 -13.53 3.72 -30.67
CA LYS A 240 -12.39 2.84 -30.97
C LYS A 240 -11.03 3.39 -30.49
N ARG A 241 -10.86 4.71 -30.42
CA ARG A 241 -9.63 5.36 -29.92
C ARG A 241 -9.24 4.95 -28.48
N TYR A 242 -10.21 4.60 -27.63
CA TYR A 242 -9.96 4.15 -26.25
C TYR A 242 -9.68 2.66 -26.13
N ARG A 243 -9.72 1.89 -27.23
CA ARG A 243 -9.39 0.46 -27.18
C ARG A 243 -8.01 0.20 -26.63
N ILE A 244 -7.05 1.13 -26.79
CA ILE A 244 -5.73 0.98 -26.17
C ILE A 244 -5.81 0.93 -24.64
N LEU A 245 -6.72 1.69 -24.02
CA LEU A 245 -6.89 1.69 -22.57
C LEU A 245 -7.48 0.34 -22.11
N LEU A 246 -8.43 -0.21 -22.88
CA LEU A 246 -8.96 -1.55 -22.63
C LEU A 246 -7.89 -2.63 -22.78
N VAL A 247 -7.10 -2.58 -23.86
CA VAL A 247 -5.96 -3.47 -24.08
C VAL A 247 -4.99 -3.37 -22.91
N THR A 248 -4.73 -2.16 -22.41
CA THR A 248 -3.85 -1.93 -21.26
C THR A 248 -4.38 -2.55 -19.97
N VAL A 249 -5.69 -2.41 -19.70
CA VAL A 249 -6.36 -3.07 -18.58
C VAL A 249 -6.21 -4.59 -18.70
N LEU A 250 -6.60 -5.17 -19.83
CA LEU A 250 -6.54 -6.63 -20.05
C LEU A 250 -5.11 -7.17 -19.98
N TRP A 251 -4.14 -6.48 -20.60
CA TRP A 251 -2.72 -6.81 -20.52
C TRP A 251 -2.23 -6.85 -19.07
N THR A 252 -2.56 -5.82 -18.29
CA THR A 252 -2.14 -5.73 -16.89
C THR A 252 -2.74 -6.87 -16.05
N LEU A 253 -4.01 -7.20 -16.27
CA LEU A 253 -4.65 -8.35 -15.60
C LEU A 253 -3.99 -9.66 -15.99
N LEU A 254 -3.68 -9.87 -17.28
CA LEU A 254 -3.02 -11.09 -17.76
C LEU A 254 -1.63 -11.25 -17.15
N VAL A 255 -0.79 -10.21 -17.19
CA VAL A 255 0.58 -10.26 -16.65
C VAL A 255 0.55 -10.56 -15.15
N TYR A 256 -0.28 -9.86 -14.37
CA TYR A 256 -0.37 -10.13 -12.93
C TYR A 256 -1.04 -11.49 -12.62
N SER A 257 -1.90 -12.00 -13.51
CA SER A 257 -2.48 -13.35 -13.37
C SER A 257 -1.44 -14.47 -13.47
N MET A 258 -0.34 -14.25 -14.20
CA MET A 258 0.76 -15.20 -14.33
C MET A 258 1.69 -15.24 -13.09
N LEU A 259 1.57 -14.27 -12.17
CA LEU A 259 2.33 -14.27 -10.92
C LEU A 259 1.53 -14.97 -9.82
N ASP A 260 2.16 -15.84 -9.04
CA ASP A 260 1.46 -16.62 -8.01
C ASP A 260 0.90 -15.74 -6.90
N HIS A 261 1.70 -14.78 -6.41
CA HIS A 261 1.29 -13.83 -5.39
C HIS A 261 0.49 -12.67 -6.00
N LYS A 262 -0.69 -12.40 -5.43
CA LYS A 262 -1.65 -11.43 -5.98
C LYS A 262 -2.25 -10.60 -4.85
N GLU A 263 -2.48 -9.31 -5.12
CA GLU A 263 -3.11 -8.39 -4.18
C GLU A 263 -4.01 -7.40 -4.94
N PHE A 264 -5.13 -6.99 -4.34
CA PHE A 264 -6.06 -6.04 -4.97
C PHE A 264 -5.40 -4.73 -5.38
N ARG A 265 -4.43 -4.23 -4.59
CA ARG A 265 -3.75 -2.94 -4.85
C ARG A 265 -2.77 -2.96 -6.03
N PHE A 266 -2.38 -4.13 -6.55
CA PHE A 266 -1.46 -4.21 -7.69
C PHE A 266 -2.09 -3.71 -8.99
N ILE A 267 -3.42 -3.83 -9.13
CA ILE A 267 -4.16 -3.38 -10.32
C ILE A 267 -4.77 -1.98 -10.15
N TYR A 268 -4.39 -1.24 -9.10
CA TYR A 268 -4.93 0.10 -8.85
C TYR A 268 -4.58 1.09 -9.97
N SER A 269 -3.42 0.94 -10.60
CA SER A 269 -2.94 1.85 -11.66
C SER A 269 -3.79 1.83 -12.93
N VAL A 270 -4.55 0.75 -13.17
CA VAL A 270 -5.46 0.64 -14.31
C VAL A 270 -6.93 0.97 -13.97
N LEU A 271 -7.27 1.15 -12.69
CA LEU A 271 -8.62 1.55 -12.28
C LEU A 271 -9.11 2.84 -12.96
N PRO A 272 -8.31 3.91 -13.07
CA PRO A 272 -8.73 5.14 -13.76
C PRO A 272 -9.08 4.90 -15.23
N PHE A 273 -8.45 3.91 -15.88
CA PHE A 273 -8.74 3.57 -17.27
C PHE A 273 -10.12 2.91 -17.38
N CYS A 274 -10.48 2.08 -16.40
CA CYS A 274 -11.83 1.52 -16.29
C CYS A 274 -12.88 2.62 -16.08
N MET A 275 -12.58 3.65 -15.29
CA MET A 275 -13.50 4.76 -15.04
C MET A 275 -13.84 5.56 -16.30
N VAL A 276 -12.94 5.59 -17.30
CA VAL A 276 -13.25 6.16 -18.63
C VAL A 276 -14.44 5.44 -19.26
N PHE A 277 -14.43 4.09 -19.27
CA PHE A 277 -15.53 3.29 -19.81
C PHE A 277 -16.82 3.41 -18.97
N CYS A 278 -16.70 3.45 -17.64
CA CYS A 278 -17.85 3.68 -16.76
C CYS A 278 -18.53 5.03 -17.06
N GLY A 279 -17.75 6.10 -17.26
CA GLY A 279 -18.29 7.41 -17.61
C GLY A 279 -19.02 7.43 -18.96
N TYR A 280 -18.53 6.66 -19.93
CA TYR A 280 -19.23 6.44 -21.21
C TYR A 280 -20.57 5.75 -21.04
N SER A 281 -20.59 4.66 -20.26
CA SER A 281 -21.82 3.94 -19.92
C SER A 281 -22.85 4.88 -19.29
N LEU A 282 -22.45 5.65 -18.27
CA LEU A 282 -23.34 6.61 -17.62
C LEU A 282 -23.82 7.71 -18.58
N ASN A 283 -22.97 8.19 -19.50
CA ASN A 283 -23.37 9.21 -20.45
C ASN A 283 -24.56 8.77 -21.32
N HIS A 284 -24.53 7.51 -21.78
CA HIS A 284 -25.56 6.92 -22.64
C HIS A 284 -26.84 6.50 -21.92
N LEU A 285 -26.82 6.33 -20.58
CA LEU A 285 -28.04 6.05 -19.82
C LEU A 285 -28.99 7.25 -19.87
N LYS A 286 -30.26 6.99 -20.22
CA LYS A 286 -31.34 7.99 -20.20
C LYS A 286 -32.17 7.85 -18.92
N THR A 287 -33.17 6.97 -18.94
CA THR A 287 -34.15 6.79 -17.85
C THR A 287 -33.51 6.32 -16.54
N TRP A 288 -32.58 5.38 -16.61
CA TRP A 288 -31.93 4.76 -15.44
C TRP A 288 -30.72 5.52 -14.90
N LYS A 289 -30.41 6.71 -15.44
CA LYS A 289 -29.21 7.47 -15.05
C LYS A 289 -29.24 7.89 -13.59
N LYS A 290 -30.30 8.57 -13.14
CA LYS A 290 -30.42 9.01 -11.73
C LYS A 290 -30.35 7.86 -10.73
N PRO A 291 -31.13 6.77 -10.85
CA PRO A 291 -31.02 5.65 -9.91
C PRO A 291 -29.64 4.98 -9.97
N ALA A 292 -29.02 4.85 -11.15
CA ALA A 292 -27.66 4.33 -11.27
C ALA A 292 -26.63 5.19 -10.51
N LEU A 293 -26.70 6.52 -10.62
CA LEU A 293 -25.82 7.43 -9.88
C LEU A 293 -25.99 7.28 -8.37
N SER A 294 -27.24 7.29 -7.88
CA SER A 294 -27.54 7.11 -6.46
C SER A 294 -27.06 5.75 -5.95
N PHE A 295 -27.28 4.68 -6.72
CA PHE A 295 -26.81 3.34 -6.38
C PHE A 295 -25.28 3.26 -6.32
N LEU A 296 -24.58 3.77 -7.33
CA LEU A 296 -23.11 3.79 -7.36
C LEU A 296 -22.55 4.57 -6.17
N PHE A 297 -23.06 5.77 -5.90
CA PHE A 297 -22.61 6.58 -4.77
C PHE A 297 -22.86 5.86 -3.44
N LEU A 298 -24.10 5.43 -3.17
CA LEU A 298 -24.46 4.84 -1.87
C LEU A 298 -23.71 3.53 -1.62
N SER A 299 -23.67 2.62 -2.60
CA SER A 299 -23.01 1.32 -2.46
C SER A 299 -21.51 1.46 -2.20
N ASN A 300 -20.82 2.32 -2.96
CA ASN A 300 -19.38 2.53 -2.78
C ASN A 300 -19.08 3.34 -1.52
N MET A 301 -19.90 4.34 -1.17
CA MET A 301 -19.71 5.14 0.04
C MET A 301 -19.81 4.25 1.30
N LEU A 302 -20.82 3.38 1.38
CA LEU A 302 -20.96 2.46 2.52
C LEU A 302 -19.73 1.56 2.66
N LEU A 303 -19.28 0.96 1.55
CA LEU A 303 -18.11 0.08 1.55
C LEU A 303 -16.82 0.84 1.88
N ALA A 304 -16.65 2.06 1.34
CA ALA A 304 -15.50 2.91 1.61
C ALA A 304 -15.43 3.36 3.07
N LEU A 305 -16.56 3.79 3.65
CA LEU A 305 -16.63 4.20 5.06
C LEU A 305 -16.36 3.00 5.97
N TYR A 306 -16.94 1.83 5.69
CA TYR A 306 -16.68 0.63 6.47
C TYR A 306 -15.21 0.21 6.42
N THR A 307 -14.62 0.11 5.23
CA THR A 307 -13.23 -0.33 5.05
C THR A 307 -12.19 0.73 5.44
N GLY A 308 -12.59 2.02 5.48
CA GLY A 308 -11.74 3.13 5.87
C GLY A 308 -11.79 3.47 7.36
N LEU A 309 -12.92 3.24 8.04
CA LEU A 309 -13.14 3.69 9.42
C LEU A 309 -13.36 2.58 10.44
N ILE A 310 -13.82 1.40 10.02
CA ILE A 310 -14.27 0.34 10.95
C ILE A 310 -13.42 -0.92 10.80
N HIS A 311 -13.32 -1.46 9.60
CA HIS A 311 -12.61 -2.72 9.36
C HIS A 311 -11.11 -2.58 9.66
N GLN A 312 -10.59 -3.52 10.45
CA GLN A 312 -9.20 -3.61 10.90
C GLN A 312 -8.69 -2.40 11.72
N ARG A 313 -9.60 -1.56 12.24
CA ARG A 313 -9.27 -0.33 12.98
C ARG A 313 -8.42 -0.57 14.23
N GLY A 314 -8.64 -1.68 14.93
CA GLY A 314 -7.98 -1.96 16.22
C GLY A 314 -6.45 -1.86 16.21
N THR A 315 -5.81 -2.06 15.05
CA THR A 315 -4.35 -1.94 14.89
C THR A 315 -3.86 -0.50 15.04
N LEU A 316 -4.71 0.49 14.75
CA LEU A 316 -4.45 1.91 14.95
C LEU A 316 -4.79 2.32 16.40
N ASP A 317 -5.94 1.86 16.90
CA ASP A 317 -6.40 2.18 18.25
C ASP A 317 -5.41 1.68 19.31
N VAL A 318 -4.86 0.46 19.14
CA VAL A 318 -3.88 -0.09 20.06
C VAL A 318 -2.57 0.70 20.07
N MET A 319 -2.11 1.22 18.91
CA MET A 319 -0.91 2.06 18.86
C MET A 319 -1.15 3.42 19.53
N THR A 320 -2.36 3.97 19.40
CA THR A 320 -2.77 5.19 20.12
C THR A 320 -2.76 4.97 21.63
N TYR A 321 -3.22 3.80 22.09
CA TYR A 321 -3.15 3.42 23.49
C TYR A 321 -1.69 3.31 24.00
N ILE A 322 -0.80 2.66 23.24
CA ILE A 322 0.63 2.58 23.59
C ILE A 322 1.28 3.98 23.61
N GLN A 323 0.93 4.85 22.67
CA GLN A 323 1.39 6.23 22.64
C GLN A 323 0.98 6.97 23.93
N GLU A 324 -0.28 6.89 24.33
CA GLU A 324 -0.75 7.52 25.58
C GLU A 324 -0.06 6.98 26.83
N LEU A 325 0.21 5.67 26.88
CA LEU A 325 0.94 5.06 27.98
C LEU A 325 2.35 5.65 28.14
N CYS A 326 3.02 5.94 27.02
CA CYS A 326 4.36 6.55 27.02
C CYS A 326 4.31 7.99 27.56
N TYR A 327 3.34 8.80 27.10
CA TYR A 327 3.22 10.20 27.53
C TYR A 327 2.77 10.36 28.99
N LYS A 328 1.88 9.49 29.48
CA LYS A 328 1.37 9.55 30.86
C LYS A 328 2.39 9.08 31.89
N ASN A 329 3.35 8.22 31.49
CA ASN A 329 4.35 7.66 32.39
C ASN A 329 5.77 7.82 31.83
N PRO A 330 6.30 9.05 31.72
CA PRO A 330 7.65 9.29 31.19
C PRO A 330 8.74 8.59 32.02
N ASN A 331 8.46 8.31 33.31
CA ASN A 331 9.37 7.61 34.22
C ASN A 331 9.34 6.07 34.10
N LYS A 332 8.48 5.47 33.26
CA LYS A 332 8.56 4.04 32.90
C LYS A 332 9.64 3.83 31.83
N SER A 333 10.89 4.15 32.18
CA SER A 333 12.07 3.94 31.33
C SER A 333 12.35 2.45 31.01
N THR A 334 11.62 1.53 31.63
CA THR A 334 11.73 0.07 31.44
C THR A 334 10.55 -0.54 30.67
N ALA A 335 9.63 0.26 30.12
CA ALA A 335 8.54 -0.29 29.35
C ALA A 335 9.05 -0.93 28.05
N SER A 336 8.55 -2.12 27.75
CA SER A 336 8.79 -2.86 26.51
C SER A 336 7.50 -3.54 26.04
N VAL A 337 7.26 -3.52 24.74
CA VAL A 337 6.04 -4.05 24.12
C VAL A 337 6.41 -5.18 23.17
N PHE A 338 5.70 -6.30 23.29
CA PHE A 338 5.79 -7.39 22.32
C PHE A 338 4.43 -7.61 21.65
N VAL A 339 4.42 -7.45 20.32
CA VAL A 339 3.24 -7.62 19.47
C VAL A 339 3.24 -9.03 18.91
N MET A 340 2.49 -9.93 19.55
CA MET A 340 2.31 -11.34 19.15
C MET A 340 1.08 -11.45 18.26
N MET A 341 1.15 -10.77 17.13
CA MET A 341 0.19 -10.79 16.05
C MET A 341 0.95 -11.16 14.78
N PRO A 342 0.29 -11.53 13.67
CA PRO A 342 0.94 -11.71 12.39
C PRO A 342 1.86 -10.52 12.07
N CYS A 343 2.99 -10.79 11.42
CA CYS A 343 3.99 -9.79 11.12
C CYS A 343 3.38 -8.56 10.41
N HIS A 344 3.90 -7.36 10.71
CA HIS A 344 3.43 -6.09 10.13
C HIS A 344 1.94 -5.75 10.37
N SER A 345 1.28 -6.37 11.36
CA SER A 345 -0.13 -6.09 11.69
C SER A 345 -0.39 -4.67 12.19
N THR A 346 0.61 -3.99 12.75
CA THR A 346 0.45 -2.64 13.33
C THR A 346 1.41 -1.65 12.68
N PRO A 347 1.07 -0.35 12.63
CA PRO A 347 1.92 0.65 12.02
C PRO A 347 3.13 1.06 12.89
N PHE A 348 3.27 0.48 14.08
CA PHE A 348 4.46 0.51 14.92
C PHE A 348 4.95 1.94 15.23
N TYR A 349 6.26 2.21 15.14
CA TYR A 349 6.84 3.52 15.45
C TYR A 349 6.25 4.71 14.67
N SER A 350 5.60 4.47 13.52
CA SER A 350 4.96 5.57 12.77
C SER A 350 3.75 6.18 13.50
N HIS A 351 3.13 5.43 14.43
CA HIS A 351 1.98 5.89 15.22
C HIS A 351 2.26 5.97 16.72
N VAL A 352 3.39 5.42 17.19
CA VAL A 352 3.83 5.58 18.59
C VAL A 352 4.75 6.80 18.73
N HIS A 353 5.68 6.99 17.77
CA HIS A 353 6.68 8.07 17.75
C HIS A 353 7.32 8.34 19.13
N TYR A 354 7.85 7.28 19.73
CA TYR A 354 8.57 7.31 21.00
C TYR A 354 9.66 6.23 20.94
N PRO A 355 10.85 6.45 21.52
CA PRO A 355 11.94 5.45 21.56
C PRO A 355 11.66 4.32 22.57
N LEU A 356 10.47 3.71 22.48
CA LEU A 356 10.04 2.58 23.29
C LEU A 356 10.60 1.29 22.69
N PRO A 357 11.26 0.41 23.45
CA PRO A 357 11.61 -0.92 22.97
C PRO A 357 10.36 -1.72 22.59
N MET A 358 10.16 -1.89 21.28
CA MET A 358 9.06 -2.69 20.74
C MET A 358 9.60 -3.79 19.83
N ARG A 359 8.97 -4.97 19.89
CA ARG A 359 9.21 -6.11 18.99
C ARG A 359 7.88 -6.65 18.48
N PHE A 360 7.89 -7.25 17.31
CA PHE A 360 6.78 -8.04 16.78
C PHE A 360 7.34 -9.33 16.17
N LEU A 361 6.49 -10.32 15.91
CA LEU A 361 6.90 -11.56 15.24
C LEU A 361 7.34 -11.27 13.80
N GLU A 362 8.58 -11.56 13.45
CA GLU A 362 9.12 -11.32 12.10
C GLU A 362 8.76 -12.46 11.14
N CYS A 363 8.63 -12.14 9.85
CA CYS A 363 8.31 -13.10 8.79
C CYS A 363 9.19 -12.89 7.54
N PRO A 364 10.54 -12.93 7.67
CA PRO A 364 11.40 -12.87 6.50
C PRO A 364 11.18 -14.13 5.64
N PRO A 365 11.28 -14.01 4.31
CA PRO A 365 11.20 -15.16 3.42
C PRO A 365 12.47 -15.99 3.54
N ASN A 366 12.50 -17.16 2.90
CA ASN A 366 13.68 -18.02 2.92
C ASN A 366 14.85 -17.44 2.11
N LEU A 367 15.62 -16.55 2.73
CA LEU A 367 16.81 -15.94 2.14
C LEU A 367 18.02 -16.89 2.14
N THR A 368 17.97 -17.95 2.95
CA THR A 368 19.09 -18.89 3.17
C THR A 368 19.07 -20.12 2.27
N GLY A 369 17.98 -20.34 1.53
CA GLY A 369 17.81 -21.53 0.67
C GLY A 369 17.61 -22.84 1.43
N LYS A 370 17.30 -22.79 2.73
CA LYS A 370 17.07 -24.01 3.54
C LYS A 370 15.79 -24.72 3.12
N SER A 371 15.83 -26.05 3.00
CA SER A 371 14.61 -26.85 2.80
C SER A 371 13.70 -26.77 4.03
N GLN A 372 12.38 -26.72 3.83
CA GLN A 372 11.37 -26.63 4.91
C GLN A 372 11.58 -25.43 5.85
N TYR A 373 11.92 -24.29 5.28
CA TYR A 373 12.05 -23.05 6.02
C TYR A 373 10.73 -22.63 6.64
N LEU A 374 10.77 -22.30 7.94
CA LEU A 374 9.70 -21.62 8.67
C LEU A 374 10.28 -20.34 9.26
N ASP A 375 9.55 -19.24 9.12
CA ASP A 375 9.92 -17.98 9.75
C ASP A 375 9.56 -17.96 11.25
N GLU A 376 9.98 -16.89 11.95
CA GLU A 376 9.71 -16.75 13.39
C GLU A 376 8.22 -16.80 13.70
N ALA A 377 7.38 -16.09 12.94
CA ALA A 377 5.94 -16.08 13.17
C ALA A 377 5.33 -17.48 12.94
N ASP A 378 5.72 -18.18 11.88
CA ASP A 378 5.27 -19.55 11.64
C ASP A 378 5.68 -20.51 12.75
N ILE A 379 6.94 -20.48 13.20
CA ILE A 379 7.42 -21.30 14.32
C ILE A 379 6.63 -20.99 15.60
N PHE A 380 6.35 -19.71 15.86
CA PHE A 380 5.53 -19.29 17.00
C PHE A 380 4.12 -19.88 16.93
N TYR A 381 3.43 -19.73 15.80
CA TYR A 381 2.04 -20.19 15.65
C TYR A 381 1.89 -21.72 15.57
N LEU A 382 2.97 -22.50 15.43
CA LEU A 382 2.91 -23.96 15.56
C LEU A 382 2.71 -24.43 17.00
N ASN A 383 3.33 -23.75 17.98
CA ASN A 383 3.15 -24.04 19.40
C ASN A 383 3.47 -22.79 20.24
N PRO A 384 2.52 -21.84 20.36
CA PRO A 384 2.78 -20.56 21.01
C PRO A 384 3.26 -20.68 22.45
N LEU A 385 2.67 -21.61 23.21
CA LEU A 385 2.99 -21.77 24.63
C LEU A 385 4.43 -22.23 24.84
N ASN A 386 4.87 -23.27 24.13
CA ASN A 386 6.24 -23.77 24.24
C ASN A 386 7.26 -22.75 23.71
N TRP A 387 6.93 -22.06 22.62
CA TRP A 387 7.77 -21.00 22.08
C TRP A 387 8.00 -19.89 23.11
N LEU A 388 6.93 -19.43 23.78
CA LEU A 388 7.01 -18.38 24.80
C LEU A 388 7.87 -18.77 26.01
N TYR A 389 7.77 -20.02 26.47
CA TYR A 389 8.62 -20.49 27.57
C TYR A 389 10.10 -20.61 27.17
N LYS A 390 10.37 -20.98 25.92
CA LYS A 390 11.73 -21.04 25.38
C LYS A 390 12.35 -19.65 25.21
N GLU A 391 11.61 -18.74 24.60
CA GLU A 391 12.05 -17.36 24.36
C GLU A 391 12.23 -16.59 25.68
N PHE A 392 11.25 -16.70 26.58
CA PHE A 392 11.23 -16.01 27.87
C PHE A 392 11.52 -16.96 29.03
N HIS A 393 12.66 -17.64 28.95
CA HIS A 393 13.17 -18.49 30.04
C HIS A 393 13.53 -17.64 31.28
N ASN A 394 14.05 -16.42 31.07
CA ASN A 394 14.45 -15.50 32.14
C ASN A 394 13.38 -14.40 32.38
N ASN A 395 13.11 -14.06 33.63
CA ASN A 395 12.14 -13.02 33.99
C ASN A 395 12.58 -11.61 33.56
N SER A 396 13.88 -11.39 33.38
CA SER A 396 14.45 -10.11 32.95
C SER A 396 14.15 -9.77 31.48
N THR A 397 13.93 -10.78 30.63
CA THR A 397 13.66 -10.58 29.19
C THR A 397 12.17 -10.42 28.88
N LEU A 398 11.31 -10.70 29.85
CA LEU A 398 9.86 -10.61 29.69
C LEU A 398 9.41 -9.18 29.37
N PRO A 399 8.60 -8.98 28.32
CA PRO A 399 8.09 -7.67 27.96
C PRO A 399 7.10 -7.15 29.01
N THR A 400 7.05 -5.84 29.21
CA THR A 400 6.08 -5.25 30.15
C THR A 400 4.64 -5.33 29.64
N HIS A 401 4.45 -5.25 28.32
CA HIS A 401 3.15 -5.31 27.67
C HIS A 401 3.16 -6.34 26.55
N LEU A 402 2.06 -7.08 26.44
CA LEU A 402 1.80 -8.02 25.35
C LEU A 402 0.58 -7.52 24.57
N ILE A 403 0.67 -7.56 23.24
CA ILE A 403 -0.44 -7.25 22.35
C ILE A 403 -0.75 -8.50 21.53
N ILE A 404 -1.98 -8.99 21.60
CA ILE A 404 -2.42 -10.21 20.92
C ILE A 404 -3.75 -10.00 20.22
N PHE A 405 -4.00 -10.80 19.18
CA PHE A 405 -5.36 -11.01 18.70
C PHE A 405 -6.12 -11.93 19.66
N SER A 406 -7.44 -11.73 19.74
CA SER A 406 -8.31 -12.47 20.66
C SER A 406 -8.23 -13.99 20.52
N ILE A 407 -8.00 -14.49 19.30
CA ILE A 407 -7.92 -15.92 19.02
C ILE A 407 -6.72 -16.61 19.69
N LEU A 408 -5.66 -15.86 19.99
CA LEU A 408 -4.45 -16.40 20.61
C LEU A 408 -4.58 -16.56 22.15
N GLU A 409 -5.56 -15.90 22.78
CA GLU A 409 -5.67 -15.84 24.25
C GLU A 409 -5.74 -17.24 24.89
N GLU A 410 -6.56 -18.13 24.34
CA GLU A 410 -6.77 -19.47 24.88
C GLU A 410 -5.47 -20.29 24.86
N GLU A 411 -4.73 -20.23 23.75
CA GLU A 411 -3.49 -21.00 23.53
C GLU A 411 -2.34 -20.60 24.47
N ILE A 412 -2.29 -19.33 24.90
CA ILE A 412 -1.20 -18.80 25.75
C ILE A 412 -1.66 -18.48 27.19
N SER A 413 -2.90 -18.79 27.55
CA SER A 413 -3.50 -18.49 28.85
C SER A 413 -2.64 -18.94 30.04
N ALA A 414 -2.08 -20.15 29.98
CA ALA A 414 -1.18 -20.67 31.01
C ALA A 414 0.10 -19.83 31.19
N PHE A 415 0.66 -19.29 30.11
CA PHE A 415 1.81 -18.39 30.17
C PHE A 415 1.43 -17.02 30.75
N LEU A 416 0.28 -16.47 30.36
CA LEU A 416 -0.22 -15.20 30.87
C LEU A 416 -0.42 -15.26 32.40
N ILE A 417 -1.05 -16.33 32.89
CA ILE A 417 -1.29 -16.56 34.32
C ILE A 417 0.04 -16.77 35.06
N SER A 418 0.90 -17.67 34.59
CA SER A 418 2.15 -18.02 35.29
C SER A 418 3.11 -16.83 35.41
N ARG A 419 3.09 -15.91 34.44
CA ARG A 419 3.93 -14.70 34.43
C ARG A 419 3.24 -13.43 34.96
N ASN A 420 2.04 -13.53 35.54
CA ASN A 420 1.23 -12.43 36.10
C ASN A 420 0.92 -11.30 35.09
N TYR A 421 0.47 -11.66 33.89
CA TYR A 421 -0.08 -10.72 32.93
C TYR A 421 -1.58 -10.54 33.17
N GLU A 422 -2.01 -9.29 33.30
CA GLU A 422 -3.42 -8.92 33.43
C GLU A 422 -3.87 -8.14 32.21
N ARG A 423 -5.07 -8.45 31.70
CA ARG A 423 -5.66 -7.74 30.56
C ARG A 423 -6.03 -6.32 30.99
N THR A 424 -5.47 -5.31 30.33
CA THR A 424 -5.69 -3.90 30.65
C THR A 424 -6.51 -3.14 29.62
N ALA A 425 -6.56 -3.61 28.37
CA ALA A 425 -7.35 -2.99 27.32
C ALA A 425 -7.82 -4.00 26.27
N VAL A 426 -8.95 -3.66 25.62
CA VAL A 426 -9.57 -4.42 24.54
C VAL A 426 -9.99 -3.46 23.44
N PHE A 427 -9.61 -3.77 22.21
CA PHE A 427 -9.93 -2.96 21.03
C PHE A 427 -10.64 -3.81 19.99
N PHE A 428 -11.75 -3.31 19.47
CA PHE A 428 -12.39 -3.93 18.31
C PHE A 428 -11.48 -3.86 17.08
N HIS A 429 -11.34 -4.97 16.36
CA HIS A 429 -10.53 -5.03 15.14
C HIS A 429 -11.37 -5.25 13.89
N THR A 430 -12.16 -6.32 13.83
CA THR A 430 -12.93 -6.68 12.63
C THR A 430 -14.14 -7.55 12.95
N HIS A 431 -15.20 -7.42 12.15
CA HIS A 431 -16.34 -8.34 12.18
C HIS A 431 -16.05 -9.65 11.46
N LEU A 432 -14.99 -9.70 10.64
CA LEU A 432 -14.61 -10.83 9.80
C LEU A 432 -13.20 -11.29 10.19
N PRO A 433 -13.04 -12.03 11.31
CA PRO A 433 -11.76 -12.64 11.67
C PRO A 433 -11.45 -13.81 10.73
N GLU A 434 -10.17 -14.02 10.43
CA GLU A 434 -9.70 -15.10 9.55
C GLU A 434 -8.31 -15.59 9.98
N GLY A 435 -8.15 -16.92 10.06
CA GLY A 435 -6.89 -17.56 10.42
C GLY A 435 -6.32 -17.03 11.74
N ARG A 436 -5.14 -16.42 11.68
CA ARG A 436 -4.42 -15.84 12.84
C ARG A 436 -4.94 -14.47 13.27
N THR A 437 -5.94 -13.91 12.58
CA THR A 437 -6.50 -12.58 12.83
C THR A 437 -7.78 -12.69 13.65
N GLY A 438 -7.79 -12.12 14.86
CA GLY A 438 -8.93 -12.12 15.77
C GLY A 438 -9.89 -10.95 15.57
N SER A 439 -11.09 -11.06 16.12
CA SER A 439 -12.10 -9.98 16.05
C SER A 439 -11.75 -8.78 16.93
N HIS A 440 -10.97 -9.01 17.99
CA HIS A 440 -10.48 -8.01 18.93
C HIS A 440 -8.97 -8.13 19.13
N ILE A 441 -8.35 -7.03 19.57
CA ILE A 441 -6.97 -6.97 20.02
C ILE A 441 -6.98 -6.74 21.53
N TYR A 442 -6.24 -7.58 22.26
CA TYR A 442 -6.08 -7.48 23.70
C TYR A 442 -4.69 -6.97 24.06
N VAL A 443 -4.64 -6.12 25.07
CA VAL A 443 -3.39 -5.67 25.68
C VAL A 443 -3.30 -6.22 27.09
N TYR A 444 -2.18 -6.86 27.41
CA TYR A 444 -1.87 -7.31 28.76
C TYR A 444 -0.70 -6.53 29.31
N GLU A 445 -0.75 -6.20 30.60
CA GLU A 445 0.35 -5.60 31.36
C GLU A 445 0.84 -6.59 32.42
N ARG A 446 2.16 -6.75 32.53
CA ARG A 446 2.76 -7.56 33.59
C ARG A 446 2.69 -6.84 34.93
N LYS A 447 2.08 -7.46 35.93
CA LYS A 447 2.13 -7.00 37.32
C LYS A 447 3.37 -7.57 38.02
N LEU A 448 4.28 -6.71 38.44
CA LEU A 448 5.40 -7.11 39.29
C LEU A 448 4.85 -7.42 40.69
N LYS A 449 5.07 -8.65 41.18
CA LYS A 449 4.81 -8.99 42.59
C LYS A 449 5.76 -8.17 43.47
N GLY A 450 5.27 -7.07 44.04
CA GLY A 450 6.00 -6.31 45.07
C GLY A 450 6.07 -4.78 44.88
N LYS A 451 4.93 -4.10 44.91
CA LYS A 451 4.78 -2.87 45.72
C LYS A 451 3.45 -2.98 46.43
N LEU A 452 3.46 -3.52 47.65
CA LEU A 452 2.39 -3.25 48.61
C LEU A 452 2.17 -1.74 48.58
N LYS A 453 0.99 -1.30 48.16
CA LYS A 453 0.49 0.02 48.53
C LYS A 453 0.45 0.01 50.05
N ARG A 454 1.49 0.54 50.71
CA ARG A 454 1.36 0.99 52.10
C ARG A 454 0.26 2.05 52.06
N ARG A 455 -0.82 1.72 52.77
CA ARG A 455 -2.05 2.49 52.88
C ARG A 455 -1.79 3.93 53.26
#